data_AF-A0A9N9K871-F1
#
_entry.id   AF-A0A9N9K871-F1
#
_cell.length_a   1.000
_cell.length_b   1.000
_cell.length_c   1.000
_cell.angle_alpha   90.00
_cell.angle_beta   90.00
_cell.angle_gamma   90.00
#
_symmetry.space_group_name_H-M   'P 1'
#
loop_
_entity.id
_entity.type
_entity.pdbx_description
1 polymer ?
#
loop_
_entity_poly.entity_id
_entity_poly.type
_entity_poly.pdbx_seq_one_letter_code
_entity_poly.pdbx_strand_id
1 'polypeptide(L)'
;SNSETNRIEETASWVWNYFEILQSTSEYKKQGSCLIEVDDRNSSNSKRICGQIIRTQGSTRNFATHLGSYEVTKGTNSTNSQNLTQSLSFIHLLKVLDPYYDLPSDKQIKLRINEGYNLASAHLKEILKNKVRF
;
A
#
# COMPACT_ATOMS: atom_id res chain seq x y z
N SER A 1 12.05 5.29 -33.19
CA SER A 1 12.05 4.38 -32.03
C SER A 1 11.68 5.07 -30.72
N ASN A 2 10.73 6.04 -30.72
CA ASN A 2 10.32 6.82 -29.53
C ASN A 2 9.04 6.29 -28.84
N SER A 3 8.48 5.17 -29.32
CA SER A 3 7.21 4.62 -28.84
C SER A 3 7.36 3.68 -27.65
N GLU A 4 8.47 2.96 -27.54
CA GLU A 4 8.72 2.00 -26.45
C GLU A 4 9.01 2.73 -25.13
N THR A 5 9.84 3.78 -25.19
CA THR A 5 10.29 4.56 -24.02
C THR A 5 9.16 5.36 -23.37
N ASN A 6 8.24 5.91 -24.17
CA ASN A 6 7.05 6.60 -23.66
C ASN A 6 6.06 5.65 -22.97
N ARG A 7 5.95 4.40 -23.41
CA ARG A 7 5.09 3.40 -22.74
C ARG A 7 5.57 3.09 -21.33
N ILE A 8 6.88 2.96 -21.14
CA ILE A 8 7.48 2.58 -19.85
C ILE A 8 7.29 3.68 -18.80
N GLU A 9 7.41 4.97 -19.17
CA GLU A 9 7.18 6.09 -18.25
C GLU A 9 5.68 6.25 -17.86
N GLU A 10 4.74 6.02 -18.78
CA GLU A 10 3.32 6.15 -18.47
C GLU A 10 2.76 5.00 -17.60
N THR A 11 3.44 3.84 -17.60
CA THR A 11 3.16 2.71 -16.71
C THR A 11 3.77 2.83 -15.31
N ALA A 12 4.58 3.86 -15.04
CA ALA A 12 5.22 4.06 -13.73
C ALA A 12 4.24 4.48 -12.61
N SER A 13 2.99 4.79 -12.93
CA SER A 13 2.01 5.18 -11.92
C SER A 13 1.57 3.97 -11.08
N TRP A 14 1.65 4.09 -9.75
CA TRP A 14 1.30 3.04 -8.78
C TRP A 14 -0.09 2.44 -8.98
N VAL A 15 -1.02 3.18 -9.59
CA VAL A 15 -2.39 2.71 -9.85
C VAL A 15 -2.38 1.45 -10.70
N TRP A 16 -1.43 1.28 -11.62
CA TRP A 16 -1.40 0.14 -12.55
C TRP A 16 -1.14 -1.20 -11.88
N ASN A 17 -0.69 -1.23 -10.62
CA ASN A 17 -0.63 -2.45 -9.82
C ASN A 17 -2.02 -3.05 -9.54
N TYR A 18 -3.09 -2.28 -9.72
CA TYR A 18 -4.47 -2.65 -9.43
C TYR A 18 -5.34 -2.75 -10.68
N PHE A 19 -4.76 -2.54 -11.87
CA PHE A 19 -5.51 -2.56 -13.12
C PHE A 19 -4.77 -3.35 -14.19
N GLU A 20 -5.52 -4.13 -14.95
CA GLU A 20 -5.05 -4.63 -16.24
C GLU A 20 -5.09 -3.46 -17.24
N ILE A 21 -3.96 -3.16 -17.87
CA ILE A 21 -3.85 -2.09 -18.86
C ILE A 21 -4.54 -2.54 -20.15
N LEU A 22 -5.49 -1.74 -20.61
CA LEU A 22 -6.19 -1.96 -21.87
C LEU A 22 -5.61 -1.06 -22.97
N GLN A 23 -5.75 -1.49 -24.22
CA GLN A 23 -5.23 -0.76 -25.37
C GLN A 23 -5.86 0.64 -25.47
N SER A 24 -5.01 1.66 -25.61
CA SER A 24 -5.43 3.03 -25.85
C SER A 24 -6.21 3.16 -27.15
N THR A 25 -7.19 4.06 -27.17
CA THR A 25 -8.01 4.38 -28.34
C THR A 25 -7.84 5.85 -28.71
N SER A 26 -8.35 6.26 -29.87
CA SER A 26 -8.40 7.69 -30.26
C SER A 26 -9.15 8.56 -29.24
N GLU A 27 -10.11 7.96 -28.54
CA GLU A 27 -10.95 8.63 -27.55
C GLU A 27 -10.43 8.53 -26.12
N TYR A 28 -9.47 7.63 -25.83
CA TYR A 28 -8.95 7.45 -24.49
C TYR A 28 -7.47 7.05 -24.54
N LYS A 29 -6.61 7.97 -24.13
CA LYS A 29 -5.16 7.70 -24.05
C LYS A 29 -4.82 6.61 -23.03
N LYS A 30 -5.60 6.48 -21.96
CA LYS A 30 -5.38 5.48 -20.89
C LYS A 30 -6.70 4.81 -20.51
N GLN A 31 -6.68 3.49 -20.47
CA GLN A 31 -7.80 2.68 -20.04
C GLN A 31 -7.29 1.46 -19.26
N GLY A 32 -8.02 1.04 -18.23
CA GLY A 32 -7.69 -0.18 -17.51
C GLY A 32 -8.90 -0.83 -16.85
N SER A 33 -8.84 -2.13 -16.66
CA SER A 33 -9.83 -2.95 -15.96
C SER A 33 -9.40 -3.17 -14.50
N CYS A 34 -10.26 -2.83 -13.55
CA CYS A 34 -9.95 -2.97 -12.12
C CYS A 34 -9.84 -4.44 -11.69
N LEU A 35 -8.73 -4.80 -11.06
CA LEU A 35 -8.40 -6.16 -10.62
C LEU A 35 -8.72 -6.42 -9.13
N ILE A 36 -9.31 -5.47 -8.42
CA ILE A 36 -9.64 -5.63 -6.99
C ILE A 36 -10.71 -6.71 -6.80
N GLU A 37 -10.45 -7.64 -5.88
CA GLU A 37 -11.47 -8.56 -5.36
C GLU A 37 -12.47 -7.82 -4.47
N VAL A 38 -13.75 -8.02 -4.75
CA VAL A 38 -14.88 -7.50 -3.98
C VAL A 38 -15.80 -8.63 -3.58
N ASP A 39 -16.53 -8.46 -2.49
CA ASP A 39 -17.55 -9.43 -2.10
C ASP A 39 -18.64 -9.50 -3.17
N ASP A 40 -19.05 -10.72 -3.48
CA ASP A 40 -20.19 -10.93 -4.36
C ASP A 40 -21.47 -10.53 -3.62
N ARG A 41 -22.19 -9.57 -4.18
CA ARG A 41 -23.46 -9.11 -3.63
C ARG A 41 -24.53 -10.21 -3.63
N ASN A 42 -24.34 -11.24 -4.46
CA ASN A 42 -25.27 -12.35 -4.61
C ASN A 42 -24.88 -13.59 -3.79
N SER A 43 -23.70 -13.60 -3.15
CA SER A 43 -23.24 -14.74 -2.36
C SER A 43 -22.25 -14.30 -1.30
N SER A 44 -22.67 -14.45 -0.05
CA SER A 44 -21.98 -13.95 1.15
C SER A 44 -20.60 -14.56 1.40
N ASN A 45 -20.22 -15.60 0.66
CA ASN A 45 -18.94 -16.31 0.80
C ASN A 45 -18.14 -16.41 -0.51
N SER A 46 -18.55 -15.71 -1.57
CA SER A 46 -17.79 -15.68 -2.82
C SER A 46 -17.23 -14.30 -3.09
N LYS A 47 -15.98 -14.26 -3.51
CA LYS A 47 -15.32 -13.05 -4.02
C LYS A 47 -15.40 -13.02 -5.53
N ARG A 48 -15.46 -11.83 -6.10
CA ARG A 48 -15.36 -11.59 -7.54
C ARG A 48 -14.41 -10.45 -7.85
N ILE A 49 -13.83 -10.45 -9.03
CA ILE A 49 -13.06 -9.30 -9.52
C ILE A 49 -14.03 -8.16 -9.84
N CYS A 50 -13.68 -6.94 -9.44
CA CYS A 50 -14.46 -5.74 -9.72
C CYS A 50 -14.70 -5.58 -11.23
N GLY A 51 -13.64 -5.66 -12.03
CA GLY A 51 -13.69 -5.61 -13.50
C GLY A 51 -14.16 -4.26 -14.07
N GLN A 52 -14.29 -3.22 -13.24
CA GLN A 52 -14.75 -1.92 -13.71
C GLN A 52 -13.69 -1.29 -14.62
N ILE A 53 -14.12 -0.89 -15.81
CA ILE A 53 -13.26 -0.24 -16.79
C ILE A 53 -13.23 1.28 -16.51
N ILE A 54 -12.04 1.80 -16.24
CA ILE A 54 -11.79 3.22 -16.07
C ILE A 54 -11.07 3.76 -17.31
N ARG A 55 -11.53 4.91 -17.81
CA ARG A 55 -11.03 5.56 -19.03
C ARG A 55 -10.66 7.00 -18.73
N THR A 56 -9.56 7.48 -19.32
CA THR A 56 -9.11 8.87 -19.17
C THR A 56 -8.31 9.32 -20.39
N GLN A 57 -8.30 10.64 -20.60
CA GLN A 57 -7.54 11.28 -21.66
C GLN A 57 -6.12 11.70 -21.24
N GLY A 58 -5.74 11.55 -19.96
CA GLY A 58 -4.37 11.88 -19.55
C GLY A 58 -3.98 11.52 -18.12
N SER A 59 -4.77 11.95 -17.13
CA SER A 59 -4.43 11.76 -15.71
C SER A 59 -4.91 10.43 -15.15
N THR A 60 -4.09 9.79 -14.32
CA THR A 60 -4.45 8.59 -13.55
C THR A 60 -5.34 8.89 -12.33
N ARG A 61 -5.73 10.15 -12.10
CA ARG A 61 -6.60 10.56 -10.98
C ARG A 61 -7.92 9.79 -10.92
N ASN A 62 -8.55 9.50 -12.07
CA ASN A 62 -9.79 8.74 -12.11
C ASN A 62 -9.62 7.30 -11.59
N PHE A 63 -8.45 6.69 -11.84
CA PHE A 63 -8.10 5.37 -11.33
C PHE A 63 -7.92 5.43 -9.82
N ALA A 64 -7.16 6.41 -9.32
CA ALA A 64 -6.97 6.64 -7.89
C ALA A 64 -8.30 6.90 -7.15
N THR A 65 -9.21 7.70 -7.72
CA THR A 65 -10.55 7.95 -7.17
C THR A 65 -11.41 6.69 -7.15
N HIS A 66 -11.29 5.81 -8.16
CA HIS A 66 -11.98 4.54 -8.17
C HIS A 66 -11.44 3.60 -7.07
N LEU A 67 -10.12 3.50 -6.94
CA LEU A 67 -9.46 2.82 -5.82
C LEU A 67 -9.93 3.39 -4.47
N GLY A 68 -10.16 4.71 -4.46
CA GLY A 68 -10.86 5.56 -3.48
C GLY A 68 -12.06 4.91 -2.80
N SER A 69 -12.84 4.16 -3.57
CA SER A 69 -14.12 3.59 -3.18
C SER A 69 -14.00 2.24 -2.48
N TYR A 70 -12.84 1.59 -2.58
CA TYR A 70 -12.51 0.41 -1.80
C TYR A 70 -11.81 0.87 -0.51
N GLU A 71 -11.81 0.05 0.54
CA GLU A 71 -11.05 0.36 1.76
C GLU A 71 -9.52 0.38 1.53
N VAL A 72 -9.09 0.25 0.28
CA VAL A 72 -7.72 0.45 -0.22
C VAL A 72 -7.22 1.90 -0.04
N THR A 73 -8.13 2.87 0.17
CA THR A 73 -7.82 4.33 0.21
C THR A 73 -8.45 5.10 1.37
N LYS A 74 -9.14 4.46 2.32
CA LYS A 74 -9.62 5.15 3.55
C LYS A 74 -8.49 5.67 4.46
N GLY A 75 -7.21 5.59 4.03
CA GLY A 75 -6.05 6.21 4.67
C GLY A 75 -5.47 7.45 3.99
N THR A 76 -5.99 7.94 2.85
CA THR A 76 -5.28 8.96 2.05
C THR A 76 -5.66 10.43 2.31
N ASN A 77 -6.52 10.75 3.29
CA ASN A 77 -6.82 12.14 3.65
C ASN A 77 -6.09 12.66 4.89
N SER A 78 -5.11 11.94 5.43
CA SER A 78 -4.22 12.49 6.45
C SER A 78 -2.84 12.69 5.85
N THR A 79 -2.46 13.96 5.70
CA THR A 79 -1.09 14.41 5.47
C THR A 79 -0.18 13.82 6.55
N ASN A 80 0.38 12.64 6.33
CA ASN A 80 1.52 12.11 7.07
C ASN A 80 2.05 10.87 6.33
N SER A 81 3.37 10.84 6.08
CA SER A 81 4.14 9.75 5.47
C SER A 81 4.17 8.45 6.31
N GLN A 82 3.07 8.06 6.95
CA GLN A 82 3.01 6.98 7.92
C GLN A 82 2.29 5.71 7.44
N ASN A 83 1.71 5.67 6.22
CA ASN A 83 0.84 4.55 5.81
C ASN A 83 1.31 3.75 4.59
N LEU A 84 2.59 3.76 4.24
CA LEU A 84 3.13 2.81 3.23
C LEU A 84 3.05 1.35 3.73
N THR A 85 3.26 1.16 5.03
CA THR A 85 3.26 -0.13 5.74
C THR A 85 1.88 -0.78 5.88
N GLN A 86 0.79 -0.06 5.63
CA GLN A 86 -0.58 -0.58 5.73
C GLN A 86 -1.28 -0.69 4.37
N SER A 87 -0.58 -0.41 3.26
CA SER A 87 -1.15 -0.64 1.94
C SER A 87 -1.35 -2.14 1.71
N LEU A 88 -2.49 -2.55 1.15
CA LEU A 88 -2.81 -3.95 0.87
C LEU A 88 -1.73 -4.62 0.00
N SER A 89 -1.14 -3.87 -0.94
CA SER A 89 0.02 -4.30 -1.74
C SER A 89 1.26 -4.64 -0.91
N PHE A 90 1.55 -3.84 0.12
CA PHE A 90 2.68 -4.10 1.01
C PHE A 90 2.40 -5.29 1.94
N ILE A 91 1.17 -5.39 2.47
CA ILE A 91 0.74 -6.55 3.26
C ILE A 91 0.81 -7.84 2.43
N HIS A 92 0.39 -7.79 1.17
CA HIS A 92 0.47 -8.93 0.27
C HIS A 92 1.92 -9.32 -0.04
N LEU A 93 2.80 -8.35 -0.31
CA LEU A 93 4.24 -8.59 -0.48
C LEU A 93 4.84 -9.26 0.77
N LEU A 94 4.54 -8.77 1.97
CA LEU A 94 5.04 -9.37 3.21
C LEU A 94 4.58 -10.82 3.37
N LYS A 95 3.31 -11.12 3.09
CA LYS A 95 2.79 -12.50 3.15
C LYS A 95 3.40 -13.44 2.11
N VAL A 96 3.81 -12.91 0.95
CA VAL A 96 4.55 -13.70 -0.05
C VAL A 96 5.97 -14.00 0.44
N LEU A 97 6.63 -13.02 1.07
CA LEU A 97 8.00 -13.17 1.57
C LEU A 97 8.06 -14.06 2.82
N ASP A 98 7.12 -13.90 3.73
CA ASP A 98 6.97 -14.69 4.94
C ASP A 98 5.47 -14.87 5.27
N PRO A 99 4.87 -16.01 4.88
CA PRO A 99 3.46 -16.30 5.12
C PRO A 99 3.05 -16.34 6.59
N TYR A 100 4.01 -16.52 7.49
CA TYR A 100 3.78 -16.61 8.93
C TYR A 100 4.09 -15.30 9.67
N TYR A 101 4.54 -14.27 8.95
CA TYR A 101 4.80 -12.96 9.53
C TYR A 101 3.49 -12.26 9.91
N ASP A 102 3.28 -12.08 11.21
CA ASP A 102 2.16 -11.32 11.74
C ASP A 102 2.53 -9.83 11.81
N LEU A 103 1.84 -9.00 11.02
CA LEU A 103 2.11 -7.57 10.97
C LEU A 103 1.59 -6.91 12.25
N PRO A 104 2.47 -6.35 13.11
CA PRO A 104 2.04 -5.82 14.39
C PRO A 104 1.17 -4.57 14.21
N SER A 105 0.15 -4.46 15.06
CA SER A 105 -0.68 -3.25 15.17
C SER A 105 0.14 -2.06 15.66
N ASP A 106 -0.35 -0.84 15.39
CA ASP A 106 0.23 0.42 15.88
C ASP A 106 0.48 0.41 17.40
N LYS A 107 -0.43 -0.21 18.16
CA LYS A 107 -0.30 -0.38 19.62
C LYS A 107 0.87 -1.29 19.97
N GLN A 108 1.02 -2.43 19.27
CA GLN A 108 2.13 -3.35 19.48
C GLN A 108 3.47 -2.72 19.07
N ILE A 109 3.51 -1.96 17.96
CA ILE A 109 4.70 -1.23 17.53
C ILE A 109 5.13 -0.23 18.62
N LYS A 110 4.21 0.60 19.11
CA LYS A 110 4.49 1.58 20.17
C LYS A 110 4.95 0.90 21.46
N LEU A 111 4.35 -0.22 21.83
CA LEU A 111 4.76 -1.01 22.99
C LEU A 111 6.21 -1.49 22.84
N ARG A 112 6.56 -2.09 21.70
CA ARG A 112 7.92 -2.58 21.42
C ARG A 112 8.97 -1.47 21.44
N ILE A 113 8.66 -0.30 20.87
CA ILE A 113 9.55 0.87 20.92
C ILE A 113 9.79 1.30 22.37
N ASN A 114 8.73 1.37 23.17
CA ASN A 114 8.83 1.75 24.58
C ASN A 114 9.64 0.72 25.39
N GLU A 115 9.39 -0.57 25.20
CA GLU A 115 10.15 -1.66 25.82
C GLU A 115 11.65 -1.54 25.49
N GLY A 116 11.98 -1.37 24.21
CA GLY A 116 13.37 -1.20 23.75
C GLY A 116 14.05 0.02 24.36
N TYR A 117 13.36 1.17 24.37
CA TYR A 117 13.87 2.39 24.97
C TYR A 117 14.16 2.21 26.47
N ASN A 118 13.23 1.62 27.23
CA ASN A 118 13.39 1.42 28.66
C ASN A 118 14.54 0.46 28.99
N LEU A 119 14.67 -0.62 28.21
CA LEU A 119 15.77 -1.56 28.37
C LEU A 119 17.12 -0.90 28.10
N ALA A 120 17.24 -0.14 27.01
CA ALA A 120 18.45 0.61 26.69
C ALA A 120 18.78 1.67 27.74
N SER A 121 17.77 2.42 28.21
CA SER A 121 17.93 3.44 29.24
C SER A 121 18.41 2.85 30.57
N ALA A 122 17.84 1.72 30.98
CA ALA A 122 18.27 1.02 32.19
C ALA A 122 19.72 0.55 32.08
N HIS A 123 20.09 -0.04 30.94
CA HIS A 123 21.45 -0.52 30.71
C HIS A 123 22.48 0.63 30.74
N LEU A 124 22.17 1.76 30.07
CA LEU A 124 23.02 2.94 30.10
C LEU A 124 23.19 3.53 31.51
N LYS A 125 22.11 3.58 32.29
CA LYS A 125 22.17 4.05 33.69
C LYS A 125 23.10 3.18 34.54
N GLU A 126 23.05 1.86 34.37
CA GLU A 126 23.94 0.94 35.09
C GLU A 126 25.40 1.09 34.65
N ILE A 127 25.68 1.28 33.36
CA ILE A 127 27.05 1.58 32.88
C ILE A 127 27.57 2.87 33.51
N LEU A 128 26.74 3.93 33.55
CA LEU A 128 27.14 5.22 34.11
C LEU A 128 27.39 5.15 35.61
N LYS A 129 26.53 4.47 36.38
CA LYS A 129 26.75 4.24 37.82
C LYS A 129 28.06 3.49 38.09
N ASN A 130 28.40 2.51 37.26
CA ASN A 130 29.61 1.72 37.43
C ASN A 130 30.88 2.47 36.99
N LYS A 131 30.78 3.43 36.05
CA LYS A 131 31.90 4.29 35.62
C LYS A 131 32.10 5.52 36.50
N VAL A 132 31.05 6.02 37.15
CA VAL A 132 31.13 7.13 38.11
C VAL A 132 31.10 6.54 39.52
N ARG A 133 32.19 5.89 39.93
CA ARG A 133 32.44 5.61 41.36
C ARG A 133 33.18 6.82 41.95
N PHE A 134 32.57 7.48 42.93
CA PHE A 134 33.32 8.24 43.94
C PHE A 134 34.01 7.27 44.88
#